data_AF-A0A3D3RFL3-F1
#
_entry.id   AF-A0A3D3RFL3-F1
#
_cell.length_a   1.000
_cell.length_b   1.000
_cell.length_c   1.000
_cell.angle_alpha   90.00
_cell.angle_beta   90.00
_cell.angle_gamma   90.00
#
_symmetry.space_group_name_H-M   'P 1'
#
loop_
_entity.id
_entity.type
_entity.pdbx_description
1 polymer ?
#
loop_
_entity_poly.entity_id
_entity_poly.type
_entity_poly.pdbx_seq_one_letter_code
_entity_poly.pdbx_strand_id
1 'polypeptide(L)'
;KKKRAAEINELMGAAGFWDNQEKAQGLVNEMQQIQLVVKPLTQLVEGAEDLEVLIEFIEEEGSEDSIPELSATAERLESILEHLELQAMMSAPEDGSAAYLSIQAGEGGTDSSDWAEMLLRMYLR
;
A
#
# COMPACT_ATOMS: atom_id res chain seq x y z
N LYS A 1 -1.43 6.59 -13.99
CA LYS A 1 -0.39 6.59 -12.94
C LYS A 1 1.04 6.39 -13.52
N LYS A 2 1.36 5.29 -14.22
CA LYS A 2 2.71 5.07 -14.81
C LYS A 2 3.23 6.20 -15.72
N LYS A 3 2.39 6.71 -16.64
CA LYS A 3 2.75 7.86 -17.52
C LYS A 3 3.12 9.11 -16.71
N ARG A 4 2.30 9.46 -15.71
CA ARG A 4 2.54 10.62 -14.84
C ARG A 4 3.81 10.47 -14.00
N ALA A 5 4.09 9.26 -13.50
CA ALA A 5 5.36 8.98 -12.84
C ALA A 5 6.56 9.21 -13.78
N ALA A 6 6.49 8.74 -15.03
CA ALA A 6 7.55 8.97 -16.01
C ALA A 6 7.75 10.47 -16.30
N GLU A 7 6.66 11.22 -16.50
CA GLU A 7 6.70 12.68 -16.69
C GLU A 7 7.37 13.40 -15.50
N ILE A 8 6.98 13.06 -14.25
CA ILE A 8 7.60 13.65 -13.05
C ILE A 8 9.09 13.28 -12.97
N ASN A 9 9.47 12.06 -13.34
CA ASN A 9 10.87 11.63 -13.34
C ASN A 9 11.72 12.40 -14.36
N GLU A 10 11.18 12.65 -15.56
CA GLU A 10 11.82 13.50 -16.57
C GLU A 10 12.00 14.94 -16.06
N LEU A 11 10.96 15.50 -15.40
CA LEU A 11 11.04 16.82 -14.79
C LEU A 11 12.08 16.89 -13.68
N MET A 12 12.19 15.87 -12.83
CA MET A 12 13.20 15.77 -11.77
C MET A 12 14.64 15.75 -12.32
N GLY A 13 14.82 15.22 -13.53
CA GLY A 13 16.12 15.20 -14.23
C GLY A 13 16.45 16.49 -14.99
N ALA A 14 15.51 17.43 -15.11
CA ALA A 14 15.72 18.68 -15.84
C ALA A 14 16.56 19.69 -15.04
N ALA A 15 17.37 20.48 -15.76
CA ALA A 15 18.09 21.60 -15.15
C ALA A 15 17.11 22.63 -14.57
N GLY A 16 17.35 23.06 -13.33
CA GLY A 16 16.53 24.05 -12.63
C GLY A 16 15.29 23.49 -11.92
N PHE A 17 15.08 22.17 -11.91
CA PHE A 17 14.00 21.54 -11.13
C PHE A 17 14.09 21.91 -9.64
N TRP A 18 15.31 21.92 -9.09
CA TRP A 18 15.58 22.22 -7.69
C TRP A 18 15.62 23.72 -7.37
N ASP A 19 15.52 24.60 -8.36
CA ASP A 19 15.56 26.05 -8.16
C ASP A 19 14.30 26.56 -7.43
N ASN A 20 13.19 25.84 -7.55
CA ASN A 20 11.96 26.09 -6.81
C ASN A 20 11.63 24.92 -5.89
N GLN A 21 12.08 25.02 -4.64
CA GLN A 21 11.95 23.96 -3.64
C GLN A 21 10.48 23.59 -3.33
N GLU A 22 9.56 24.56 -3.34
CA GLU A 22 8.13 24.31 -3.07
C GLU A 22 7.50 23.45 -4.18
N LYS A 23 7.76 23.80 -5.46
CA LYS A 23 7.28 23.02 -6.60
C LYS A 23 7.93 21.65 -6.68
N ALA A 24 9.24 21.58 -6.42
CA ALA A 24 9.97 20.31 -6.39
C ALA A 24 9.38 19.38 -5.31
N GLN A 25 9.13 19.88 -4.10
CA GLN A 25 8.54 19.10 -3.02
C GLN A 25 7.13 18.59 -3.37
N GLY A 26 6.30 19.42 -3.99
CA GLY A 26 4.97 19.01 -4.45
C GLY A 26 5.02 17.84 -5.45
N LEU A 27 5.91 17.92 -6.44
CA LEU A 27 6.09 16.86 -7.45
C LEU A 27 6.71 15.59 -6.86
N VAL A 28 7.64 15.72 -5.91
CA VAL A 28 8.21 14.57 -5.17
C VAL A 28 7.14 13.88 -4.34
N ASN A 29 6.29 14.63 -3.64
CA ASN A 29 5.17 14.06 -2.89
C ASN A 29 4.18 13.35 -3.83
N GLU A 30 3.84 13.97 -4.97
CA GLU A 30 2.99 13.35 -5.98
C GLU A 30 3.60 12.04 -6.51
N MET A 31 4.90 12.04 -6.81
CA MET A 31 5.64 10.83 -7.21
C MET A 31 5.55 9.74 -6.15
N GLN A 32 5.78 10.07 -4.88
CA GLN A 32 5.69 9.11 -3.77
C GLN A 32 4.30 8.48 -3.71
N GLN A 33 3.23 9.29 -3.78
CA GLN A 33 1.85 8.79 -3.78
C GLN A 33 1.55 7.89 -4.99
N ILE A 34 2.09 8.21 -6.16
CA ILE A 34 1.94 7.35 -7.34
C ILE A 34 2.70 6.02 -7.14
N GLN A 35 3.90 6.07 -6.58
CA GLN A 35 4.74 4.89 -6.34
C GLN A 35 4.13 3.93 -5.31
N LEU A 36 3.38 4.43 -4.33
CA LEU A 36 2.63 3.59 -3.38
C LEU A 36 1.70 2.59 -4.07
N VAL A 37 1.19 2.91 -5.26
CA VAL A 37 0.30 2.02 -6.02
C VAL A 37 1.03 1.31 -7.15
N VAL A 38 1.90 2.01 -7.88
CA VAL A 38 2.55 1.45 -9.07
C VAL A 38 3.53 0.33 -8.69
N LYS A 39 4.27 0.47 -7.59
CA LYS A 39 5.28 -0.51 -7.18
C LYS A 39 4.64 -1.84 -6.75
N PRO A 40 3.68 -1.90 -5.82
CA PRO A 40 3.03 -3.16 -5.43
C PRO A 40 2.34 -3.84 -6.62
N LEU A 41 1.68 -3.06 -7.48
CA LEU A 41 0.99 -3.61 -8.65
C LEU A 41 1.97 -4.20 -9.67
N THR A 42 3.17 -3.61 -9.81
CA THR A 42 4.23 -4.20 -10.65
C THR A 42 4.78 -5.48 -10.02
N GLN A 43 5.00 -5.50 -8.71
CA GLN A 43 5.42 -6.70 -7.97
C GLN A 43 4.40 -7.85 -8.04
N LEU A 44 3.10 -7.55 -8.08
CA LEU A 44 2.05 -8.55 -8.26
C LEU A 44 2.09 -9.16 -9.66
N VAL A 45 2.28 -8.34 -10.69
CA VAL A 45 2.37 -8.83 -12.08
C VAL A 45 3.61 -9.70 -12.27
N GLU A 46 4.78 -9.20 -11.89
CA GLU A 46 6.04 -9.94 -11.99
C GLU A 46 5.97 -11.24 -11.15
N GLY A 47 5.44 -11.17 -9.94
CA GLY A 47 5.32 -12.37 -9.10
C GLY A 47 4.30 -13.38 -9.61
N ALA A 48 3.25 -12.94 -10.31
CA ALA A 48 2.29 -13.86 -10.93
C ALA A 48 2.92 -14.59 -12.12
N GLU A 49 3.75 -13.90 -12.92
CA GLU A 49 4.55 -14.52 -13.99
C GLU A 49 5.54 -15.53 -13.39
N ASP A 50 6.22 -15.19 -12.28
CA ASP A 50 7.12 -16.11 -11.58
C ASP A 50 6.37 -17.37 -11.06
N LEU A 51 5.15 -17.20 -10.52
CA LEU A 51 4.32 -18.33 -10.08
C LEU A 51 3.93 -19.24 -11.24
N GLU A 52 3.57 -18.67 -12.39
CA GLU A 52 3.22 -19.45 -13.59
C GLU A 52 4.40 -20.31 -14.04
N VAL A 53 5.61 -19.73 -14.09
CA VAL A 53 6.85 -20.46 -14.42
C VAL A 53 7.15 -21.56 -13.39
N LEU A 54 6.96 -21.30 -12.09
CA LEU A 54 7.16 -22.31 -11.05
C LEU A 54 6.17 -23.47 -11.17
N ILE A 55 4.91 -23.20 -11.52
CA ILE A 55 3.89 -24.23 -11.74
C ILE A 55 4.27 -25.10 -12.94
N GLU A 56 4.61 -24.47 -14.07
CA GLU A 56 5.05 -25.20 -15.27
C GLU A 56 6.24 -26.12 -14.96
N PHE A 57 7.24 -25.61 -14.23
CA PHE A 57 8.40 -26.40 -13.82
C PHE A 57 8.03 -27.61 -12.94
N ILE A 58 7.11 -27.43 -11.98
CA ILE A 58 6.62 -28.51 -11.11
C ILE A 58 5.85 -29.56 -11.92
N GLU A 59 5.00 -29.14 -12.86
CA GLU A 59 4.19 -30.03 -13.70
C GLU A 59 5.05 -30.83 -14.68
N GLU A 60 6.07 -30.21 -15.26
CA GLU A 60 6.96 -30.85 -16.25
C GLU A 60 8.00 -31.76 -15.62
N GLU A 61 8.66 -31.32 -14.54
CA GLU A 61 9.79 -32.05 -13.94
C GLU A 61 9.39 -32.91 -12.72
N GLY A 62 8.15 -32.78 -12.23
CA GLY A 62 7.67 -33.52 -11.05
C GLY A 62 8.39 -33.13 -9.76
N SER A 63 8.95 -31.91 -9.70
CA SER A 63 9.73 -31.39 -8.58
C SER A 63 8.81 -30.94 -7.43
N GLU A 64 8.30 -31.88 -6.65
CA GLU A 64 7.49 -31.59 -5.44
C GLU A 64 8.27 -30.75 -4.40
N ASP A 65 9.60 -30.77 -4.46
CA ASP A 65 10.49 -29.97 -3.60
C ASP A 65 10.30 -28.44 -3.80
N SER A 66 9.73 -28.02 -4.94
CA SER A 66 9.42 -26.61 -5.24
C SER A 66 8.04 -26.15 -4.75
N ILE A 67 7.17 -27.06 -4.28
CA ILE A 67 5.83 -26.73 -3.75
C ILE A 67 5.89 -25.75 -2.55
N PRO A 68 6.81 -25.88 -1.58
CA PRO A 68 6.92 -24.91 -0.49
C PRO A 68 7.26 -23.50 -0.96
N GLU A 69 8.10 -23.36 -1.98
CA GLU A 69 8.47 -22.07 -2.58
C GLU A 69 7.29 -21.45 -3.32
N LEU A 70 6.52 -22.27 -4.05
CA LEU A 70 5.28 -21.85 -4.69
C LEU A 70 4.28 -21.30 -3.66
N SER A 71 4.04 -22.03 -2.57
CA SER A 71 3.11 -21.61 -1.50
C SER A 71 3.56 -20.30 -0.85
N ALA A 72 4.85 -20.19 -0.50
CA ALA A 72 5.38 -18.97 0.11
C ALA A 72 5.28 -17.76 -0.82
N THR A 73 5.48 -17.96 -2.13
CA THR A 73 5.33 -16.90 -3.13
C THR A 73 3.87 -16.49 -3.27
N ALA A 74 2.95 -17.45 -3.32
CA ALA A 74 1.51 -17.19 -3.40
C ALA A 74 1.00 -16.41 -2.18
N GLU A 75 1.33 -16.84 -0.96
CA GLU A 75 0.96 -16.15 0.29
C GLU A 75 1.48 -14.71 0.33
N ARG A 76 2.73 -14.50 -0.14
CA ARG A 76 3.31 -13.16 -0.24
C ARG A 76 2.53 -12.27 -1.20
N LEU A 77 2.16 -12.79 -2.37
CA LEU A 77 1.39 -12.02 -3.36
C LEU A 77 -0.02 -11.73 -2.87
N GLU A 78 -0.66 -12.68 -2.20
CA GLU A 78 -1.98 -12.51 -1.58
C GLU A 78 -1.95 -11.35 -0.57
N SER A 79 -0.96 -11.31 0.33
CA SER A 79 -0.81 -10.22 1.30
C SER A 79 -0.60 -8.84 0.62
N ILE A 80 0.15 -8.80 -0.48
CA ILE A 80 0.35 -7.56 -1.26
C ILE A 80 -0.97 -7.14 -1.92
N LEU A 81 -1.73 -8.10 -2.47
CA LEU A 81 -3.01 -7.84 -3.12
C LEU A 81 -4.02 -7.29 -2.12
N GLU A 82 -4.19 -7.91 -0.95
CA GLU A 82 -5.10 -7.45 0.10
C GLU A 82 -4.80 -6.00 0.51
N HIS A 83 -3.51 -5.66 0.69
CA HIS A 83 -3.13 -4.29 1.02
C HIS A 83 -3.47 -3.31 -0.10
N LEU A 84 -3.26 -3.70 -1.35
CA LEU A 84 -3.56 -2.88 -2.52
C LEU A 84 -5.06 -2.69 -2.73
N GLU A 85 -5.87 -3.72 -2.47
CA GLU A 85 -7.33 -3.65 -2.50
C GLU A 85 -7.85 -2.68 -1.44
N LEU A 86 -7.34 -2.76 -0.21
CA LEU A 86 -7.67 -1.82 0.85
C LEU A 86 -7.35 -0.38 0.42
N GLN A 87 -6.15 -0.15 -0.13
CA GLN A 87 -5.78 1.16 -0.66
C GLN A 87 -6.68 1.62 -1.82
N ALA A 88 -7.15 0.70 -2.66
CA ALA A 88 -8.06 1.03 -3.75
C ALA A 88 -9.45 1.42 -3.26
N MET A 89 -9.91 0.83 -2.14
CA MET A 89 -11.15 1.24 -1.47
C MET A 89 -11.02 2.64 -0.86
N MET A 90 -9.82 3.03 -0.45
CA MET A 90 -9.47 4.34 0.12
C MET A 90 -9.17 5.38 -0.97
N SER A 91 -10.18 5.71 -1.79
CA SER A 91 -10.05 6.62 -2.93
C SER A 91 -10.50 8.06 -2.68
N ALA A 92 -10.97 8.38 -1.47
CA ALA A 92 -11.36 9.73 -1.12
C ALA A 92 -10.13 10.65 -0.99
N PRO A 93 -10.24 11.94 -1.35
CA PRO A 93 -9.12 12.89 -1.25
C PRO A 93 -8.51 12.96 0.16
N GLU A 94 -9.35 12.80 1.18
CA GLU A 94 -8.99 12.82 2.59
C GLU A 94 -8.38 11.52 3.13
N ASP A 95 -8.44 10.39 2.41
CA ASP A 95 -8.00 9.09 2.92
C ASP A 95 -6.48 9.02 3.20
N GLY A 96 -5.70 9.86 2.53
CA GLY A 96 -4.26 10.01 2.79
C GLY A 96 -3.93 10.96 3.96
N SER A 97 -4.94 11.57 4.58
CA SER A 97 -4.75 12.56 5.66
C SER A 97 -4.72 11.90 7.04
N ALA A 98 -3.99 12.50 7.97
CA ALA A 98 -4.07 12.10 9.37
C ALA A 98 -5.50 12.36 9.91
N ALA A 99 -6.07 11.40 10.62
CA ALA A 99 -7.38 11.52 11.23
C ALA A 99 -7.28 12.08 12.66
N TYR A 100 -8.21 12.97 13.01
CA TYR A 100 -8.46 13.35 14.40
C TYR A 100 -9.58 12.49 14.96
N LEU A 101 -9.29 11.66 15.96
CA LEU A 101 -10.28 10.84 16.64
C LEU A 101 -10.70 11.52 17.95
N SER A 102 -12.00 11.78 18.10
CA SER A 102 -12.60 12.24 19.36
C SER A 102 -13.62 11.22 19.82
N ILE A 103 -13.48 10.75 21.06
CA ILE A 103 -14.38 9.79 21.69
C ILE A 103 -15.12 10.51 22.80
N GLN A 104 -16.45 10.52 22.73
CA GLN A 104 -17.31 11.14 23.73
C GLN A 104 -18.17 10.07 24.41
N ALA A 105 -18.17 10.04 25.74
CA ALA A 105 -19.06 9.18 26.50
C ALA A 105 -20.52 9.63 26.30
N GLY A 106 -21.38 8.68 25.97
CA GLY A 106 -22.82 8.91 25.82
C GLY A 106 -23.57 8.93 27.15
N GLU A 107 -24.90 8.85 27.08
CA GLU A 107 -25.74 8.68 28.27
C GLU A 107 -25.52 7.31 28.92
N GLY A 108 -25.35 7.30 30.24
CA GLY A 108 -25.06 6.08 31.02
C GLY A 108 -24.07 6.30 32.16
N GLY A 109 -23.58 7.54 32.35
CA GLY A 109 -22.80 7.92 33.52
C GLY A 109 -21.43 7.22 33.55
N THR A 110 -21.11 6.59 34.68
CA THR A 110 -19.79 5.96 34.89
C THR A 110 -19.54 4.83 33.90
N ASP A 111 -20.51 3.95 33.66
CA ASP A 111 -20.33 2.80 32.77
C ASP A 111 -20.02 3.22 31.33
N SER A 112 -20.68 4.29 30.85
CA SER A 112 -20.39 4.86 29.52
C SER A 112 -19.02 5.55 29.46
N SER A 113 -18.58 6.13 30.58
CA SER A 113 -17.26 6.75 30.69
C SER A 113 -16.16 5.69 30.67
N ASP A 114 -16.33 4.60 31.42
CA ASP A 114 -15.40 3.48 31.46
C ASP A 114 -15.29 2.81 30.09
N TRP A 115 -16.40 2.65 29.37
CA TRP A 115 -16.39 2.12 28.00
C TRP A 115 -15.69 3.06 27.01
N ALA A 116 -15.93 4.37 27.10
CA ALA A 116 -15.23 5.35 26.28
C ALA A 116 -13.70 5.31 26.55
N GLU A 117 -13.29 5.13 27.81
CA GLU A 117 -11.88 4.95 28.16
C GLU A 117 -11.30 3.63 27.61
N MET A 118 -12.08 2.54 27.62
CA MET A 118 -11.68 1.28 26.99
C MET A 118 -11.44 1.44 25.49
N LEU A 119 -12.35 2.11 24.78
CA LEU A 119 -12.19 2.40 23.34
C LEU A 119 -10.98 3.28 23.07
N LEU A 120 -10.77 4.34 23.87
CA LEU A 120 -9.59 5.18 23.75
C LEU A 120 -8.29 4.37 23.90
N ARG A 121 -8.22 3.51 24.92
CA ARG A 121 -7.07 2.62 25.13
C ARG A 121 -6.87 1.62 24.00
N MET A 122 -7.94 1.18 23.33
CA MET A 122 -7.87 0.30 22.16
C MET A 122 -7.23 1.00 20.96
N TYR A 123 -7.62 2.24 20.66
CA TYR A 123 -7.07 3.01 19.53
C TYR A 123 -5.67 3.59 19.75
N LEU A 124 -5.17 3.59 20.99
CA LEU A 124 -3.81 4.05 21.33
C LEU A 124 -2.74 2.94 21.29
N ARG A 125 -3.14 1.67 21.13
CA ARG A 125 -2.23 0.52 21.03
C ARG A 125 -1.95 0.19 19.58
#